data_AF-A0A973JCE4-F1
#
_entry.id   AF-A0A973JCE4-F1
#
_cell.length_a   1.000
_cell.length_b   1.000
_cell.length_c   1.000
_cell.angle_alpha   90.00
_cell.angle_beta   90.00
_cell.angle_gamma   90.00
#
_symmetry.space_group_name_H-M   'P 1'
#
loop_
_entity.id
_entity.type
_entity.pdbx_description
1 polymer ?
#
loop_
_entity_poly.entity_id
_entity_poly.type
_entity_poly.pdbx_seq_one_letter_code
_entity_poly.pdbx_strand_id
1 'polypeptide(L)'
;MAETKLKRKMGWRPDYPDFRDNTAENDNVSLKMKTFGQTESIKTMFGKMGLSEASSKKLPLQKDLRDWCPPIEDQEDLGSCTANAGVALVEYFERRALGVHIDASRLFLYKVTRNLMKETGDTGAYLRSTMGALVLFGIPPEEYWPYKTKDFDVEPPAFCYGFAQNYQAIKYYRLDPPGTSPAVLLNRIKSNLAAGLPSMFGFTVYTSIGQADDNGGKIPYPTAGERIEGGHAIVAVGYDDKLKINNTIFIGI
;
A
#
# COMPACT_ATOMS: atom_id res chain seq x y z
N MET A 1 22.56 -7.50 -29.94
CA MET A 1 21.33 -8.13 -29.42
C MET A 1 20.66 -7.10 -28.55
N ALA A 2 19.45 -6.67 -28.87
CA ALA A 2 18.73 -5.71 -28.04
C ALA A 2 18.38 -6.40 -26.72
N GLU A 3 18.96 -5.96 -25.61
CA GLU A 3 18.50 -6.33 -24.28
C GLU A 3 16.99 -6.10 -24.25
N THR A 4 16.23 -7.17 -24.07
CA THR A 4 14.80 -7.06 -23.82
C THR A 4 14.67 -6.47 -22.43
N LYS A 5 14.71 -5.12 -22.33
CA LYS A 5 14.47 -4.42 -21.07
C LYS A 5 13.16 -4.94 -20.52
N LEU A 6 13.22 -5.65 -19.39
CA LEU A 6 12.04 -6.15 -18.70
C LEU A 6 11.10 -4.96 -18.49
N LYS A 7 9.97 -4.94 -19.19
CA LYS A 7 9.03 -3.84 -19.11
C LYS A 7 8.26 -3.99 -17.81
N ARG A 8 8.78 -3.38 -16.74
CA ARG A 8 8.14 -3.36 -15.42
C ARG A 8 6.74 -2.77 -15.56
N LYS A 9 5.72 -3.57 -15.30
CA LYS A 9 4.37 -3.06 -15.30
C LYS A 9 4.13 -2.25 -14.03
N MET A 10 3.39 -1.17 -14.19
CA MET A 10 3.08 -0.19 -13.18
C MET A 10 1.61 0.20 -13.31
N GLY A 11 1.05 0.79 -12.27
CA GLY A 11 -0.37 1.17 -12.29
C GLY A 11 -0.79 2.11 -11.16
N TRP A 12 0.15 2.64 -10.38
CA TRP A 12 -0.23 3.61 -9.36
C TRP A 12 -0.51 4.95 -10.01
N ARG A 13 -1.65 5.54 -9.62
CA ARG A 13 -2.03 6.90 -9.94
C ARG A 13 -2.02 7.75 -8.67
N PRO A 14 -1.41 8.94 -8.68
CA PRO A 14 -1.44 9.84 -7.54
C PRO A 14 -2.87 10.22 -7.15
N ASP A 15 -3.21 10.05 -5.87
CA ASP A 15 -4.53 10.45 -5.36
C ASP A 15 -4.69 11.97 -5.40
N TYR A 16 -5.85 12.46 -5.82
CA TYR A 16 -6.24 13.86 -5.58
C TYR A 16 -6.55 14.10 -4.10
N PRO A 17 -6.31 15.27 -3.51
CA PRO A 17 -6.74 15.55 -2.14
C PRO A 17 -8.26 15.37 -1.92
N ASP A 18 -8.67 14.85 -0.77
CA ASP A 18 -10.08 14.75 -0.37
C ASP A 18 -10.22 15.14 1.11
N PHE A 19 -11.06 16.14 1.40
CA PHE A 19 -11.28 16.63 2.77
C PHE A 19 -11.96 15.60 3.68
N ARG A 20 -12.52 14.52 3.12
CA ARG A 20 -13.15 13.42 3.86
C ARG A 20 -12.17 12.33 4.27
N ASP A 21 -10.91 12.41 3.84
CA ASP A 21 -9.89 11.46 4.24
C ASP A 21 -9.73 11.46 5.76
N ASN A 22 -9.73 10.26 6.35
CA ASN A 22 -9.41 10.15 7.76
C ASN A 22 -7.91 10.40 7.99
N THR A 23 -7.60 10.91 9.16
CA THR A 23 -6.28 11.26 9.67
C THR A 23 -6.15 10.69 11.08
N ALA A 24 -4.95 10.76 11.65
CA ALA A 24 -4.71 10.40 13.06
C ALA A 24 -5.59 11.21 14.04
N GLU A 25 -6.05 12.40 13.65
CA GLU A 25 -6.83 13.30 14.52
C GLU A 25 -8.34 13.08 14.42
N ASN A 26 -8.82 12.17 13.56
CA ASN A 26 -10.24 11.89 13.44
C ASN A 26 -10.80 11.24 14.71
N ASP A 27 -11.62 12.01 15.44
CA ASP A 27 -12.18 11.64 16.74
C ASP A 27 -13.64 11.14 16.68
N ASN A 28 -14.03 10.59 15.54
CA ASN A 28 -15.38 10.08 15.32
C ASN A 28 -15.40 8.56 15.11
N VAL A 29 -16.41 7.92 15.69
CA VAL A 29 -16.69 6.49 15.52
C VAL A 29 -17.86 6.34 14.56
N SER A 30 -17.62 5.80 13.37
CA SER A 30 -18.67 5.62 12.36
C SER A 30 -19.64 4.50 12.77
N LEU A 31 -20.86 4.50 12.21
CA LEU A 31 -21.82 3.41 12.44
C LEU A 31 -21.23 2.04 12.06
N LYS A 32 -20.48 1.99 10.94
CA LYS A 32 -19.77 0.80 10.48
C LYS A 32 -18.72 0.31 11.48
N MET A 33 -17.99 1.21 12.13
CA MET A 33 -17.05 0.81 13.19
C MET A 33 -17.80 0.17 14.36
N LYS A 34 -18.93 0.75 14.78
CA LYS A 34 -19.76 0.21 15.85
C LYS A 34 -20.33 -1.17 15.51
N THR A 35 -20.74 -1.42 14.26
CA THR A 35 -21.22 -2.74 13.83
C THR A 35 -20.13 -3.81 13.89
N PHE A 36 -18.85 -3.43 13.76
CA PHE A 36 -17.70 -4.31 13.98
C PHE A 36 -17.19 -4.31 15.43
N GLY A 37 -17.97 -3.79 16.38
CA GLY A 37 -17.59 -3.75 17.80
C GLY A 37 -16.50 -2.74 18.14
N GLN A 38 -16.07 -1.90 17.19
CA GLN A 38 -15.07 -0.85 17.44
C GLN A 38 -15.75 0.39 18.04
N THR A 39 -15.49 0.63 19.32
CA THR A 39 -16.06 1.75 20.09
C THR A 39 -15.14 2.97 20.17
N GLU A 40 -13.91 2.87 19.68
CA GLU A 40 -12.88 3.90 19.82
C GLU A 40 -12.62 4.61 18.49
N SER A 41 -12.35 5.92 18.57
CA SER A 41 -11.96 6.72 17.41
C SER A 41 -10.52 6.40 16.98
N ILE A 42 -10.15 6.82 15.77
CA ILE A 42 -8.76 6.69 15.30
C ILE A 42 -7.83 7.42 16.26
N LYS A 43 -8.20 8.65 16.66
CA LYS A 43 -7.46 9.44 17.64
C LYS A 43 -7.24 8.71 18.96
N THR A 44 -8.29 8.07 19.49
CA THR A 44 -8.20 7.32 20.76
C THR A 44 -7.26 6.11 20.62
N MET A 45 -7.40 5.33 19.54
CA MET A 45 -6.52 4.19 19.28
C MET A 45 -5.05 4.62 19.12
N PHE A 46 -4.81 5.72 18.40
CA PHE A 46 -3.48 6.29 18.21
C PHE A 46 -2.87 6.78 19.52
N GLY A 47 -3.67 7.41 20.38
CA GLY A 47 -3.25 7.81 21.73
C GLY A 47 -2.75 6.64 22.56
N LYS A 48 -3.48 5.51 22.57
CA LYS A 48 -3.07 4.29 23.27
C LYS A 48 -1.79 3.67 22.73
N MET A 49 -1.56 3.79 21.42
CA MET A 49 -0.34 3.32 20.76
C MET A 49 0.85 4.29 20.91
N GLY A 50 0.63 5.47 21.49
CA GLY A 50 1.67 6.50 21.63
C GLY A 50 2.02 7.19 20.31
N LEU A 51 1.08 7.24 19.36
CA LEU A 51 1.21 7.81 18.02
C LEU A 51 0.60 9.22 17.90
N SER A 52 0.26 9.86 19.01
CA SER A 52 -0.23 11.25 19.00
C SER A 52 0.89 12.21 18.60
N GLU A 53 0.53 13.36 17.98
CA GLU A 53 1.51 14.36 17.55
C GLU A 53 2.38 14.93 18.68
N ALA A 54 1.90 14.86 19.93
CA ALA A 54 2.63 15.28 21.13
C ALA A 54 3.66 14.24 21.63
N SER A 55 3.74 13.06 21.01
CA SER A 55 4.64 11.99 21.44
C SER A 55 6.09 12.32 21.06
N SER A 56 6.92 12.61 22.07
CA SER A 56 8.36 12.88 21.92
C SER A 56 9.24 11.61 21.99
N LYS A 57 8.65 10.42 21.79
CA LYS A 57 9.38 9.16 21.90
C LYS A 57 10.50 9.10 20.85
N LYS A 58 11.72 8.83 21.33
CA LYS A 58 12.86 8.54 20.48
C LYS A 58 12.59 7.24 19.71
N LEU A 59 12.52 7.34 18.39
CA LEU A 59 12.31 6.19 17.52
C LEU A 59 13.59 5.32 17.46
N PRO A 60 13.46 3.99 17.28
CA PRO A 60 14.62 3.15 17.02
C PRO A 60 15.28 3.57 15.70
N LEU A 61 16.59 3.32 15.55
CA LEU A 61 17.30 3.66 14.30
C LEU A 61 16.98 2.71 13.15
N GLN A 62 16.45 1.52 13.48
CA GLN A 62 16.07 0.51 12.52
C GLN A 62 14.80 -0.18 13.02
N LYS A 63 13.92 -0.54 12.10
CA LYS A 63 12.74 -1.36 12.36
C LYS A 63 12.50 -2.28 11.18
N ASP A 64 12.12 -3.51 11.49
CA ASP A 64 11.78 -4.52 10.51
C ASP A 64 10.47 -5.20 10.95
N LEU A 65 9.52 -5.31 10.04
CA LEU A 65 8.22 -5.97 10.25
C LEU A 65 8.05 -7.20 9.34
N ARG A 66 9.10 -7.63 8.62
CA ARG A 66 9.04 -8.74 7.66
C ARG A 66 8.56 -10.05 8.25
N ASP A 67 8.75 -10.28 9.55
CA ASP A 67 8.28 -11.49 10.24
C ASP A 67 6.77 -11.71 10.12
N TRP A 68 5.99 -10.65 9.91
CA TRP A 68 4.54 -10.74 9.68
C TRP A 68 4.13 -10.52 8.22
N CYS A 69 5.06 -10.21 7.32
CA CYS A 69 4.75 -10.00 5.92
C CYS A 69 4.47 -11.34 5.21
N PRO A 70 3.61 -11.34 4.18
CA PRO A 70 3.46 -12.49 3.31
C PRO A 70 4.70 -12.72 2.44
N PRO A 71 4.79 -13.87 1.73
CA PRO A 71 5.70 -14.03 0.60
C PRO A 71 5.57 -12.87 -0.38
N ILE A 72 6.64 -12.61 -1.13
CA ILE A 72 6.62 -11.57 -2.16
C ILE A 72 5.87 -12.10 -3.38
N GLU A 73 4.80 -11.41 -3.74
CA GLU A 73 3.98 -11.69 -4.91
C GLU A 73 4.53 -11.05 -6.19
N ASP A 74 4.26 -11.67 -7.34
CA ASP A 74 4.54 -11.11 -8.66
C ASP A 74 3.23 -10.60 -9.31
N GLN A 75 3.20 -9.33 -9.69
CA GLN A 75 2.05 -8.72 -10.38
C GLN A 75 2.05 -8.96 -11.90
N GLU A 76 3.12 -9.57 -12.43
CA GLU A 76 3.35 -9.84 -13.83
C GLU A 76 3.21 -8.57 -14.70
N ASP A 77 2.50 -8.68 -15.83
CA ASP A 77 2.30 -7.62 -16.83
C ASP A 77 1.03 -6.78 -16.63
N LEU A 78 0.38 -6.91 -15.46
CA LEU A 78 -0.86 -6.22 -15.11
C LEU A 78 -0.61 -4.99 -14.21
N GLY A 79 -1.29 -3.86 -14.47
CA GLY A 79 -1.15 -2.60 -13.72
C GLY A 79 -1.75 -2.62 -12.31
N SER A 80 -1.63 -3.74 -11.59
CA SER A 80 -2.35 -4.00 -10.34
C SER A 80 -1.53 -3.75 -9.07
N CYS A 81 -0.46 -2.94 -9.13
CA CYS A 81 0.45 -2.72 -8.00
C CYS A 81 -0.26 -2.22 -6.73
N THR A 82 -1.30 -1.39 -6.86
CA THR A 82 -2.05 -0.93 -5.68
C THR A 82 -2.82 -2.08 -5.03
N ALA A 83 -3.39 -3.00 -5.80
CA ALA A 83 -4.07 -4.17 -5.27
C ALA A 83 -3.08 -5.12 -4.59
N ASN A 84 -1.91 -5.36 -5.19
CA ASN A 84 -0.84 -6.15 -4.57
C ASN A 84 -0.41 -5.55 -3.22
N ALA A 85 -0.19 -4.23 -3.15
CA ALA A 85 0.14 -3.55 -1.90
C ALA A 85 -1.01 -3.59 -0.87
N GLY A 86 -2.27 -3.51 -1.32
CA GLY A 86 -3.45 -3.61 -0.46
C GLY A 86 -3.62 -5.01 0.14
N VAL A 87 -3.44 -6.05 -0.69
CA VAL A 87 -3.44 -7.45 -0.25
C VAL A 87 -2.35 -7.69 0.78
N ALA A 88 -1.11 -7.26 0.51
CA ALA A 88 -0.01 -7.41 1.44
C ALA A 88 -0.28 -6.80 2.83
N LEU A 89 -1.01 -5.68 2.90
CA LEU A 89 -1.46 -5.10 4.18
C LEU A 89 -2.48 -5.99 4.89
N VAL A 90 -3.48 -6.51 4.18
CA VAL A 90 -4.48 -7.41 4.75
C VAL A 90 -3.81 -8.64 5.33
N GLU A 91 -2.97 -9.31 4.54
CA GLU A 91 -2.29 -10.53 4.95
C GLU A 91 -1.31 -10.30 6.10
N TYR A 92 -0.63 -9.15 6.11
CA TYR A 92 0.19 -8.73 7.24
C TYR A 92 -0.63 -8.65 8.53
N PHE A 93 -1.80 -8.01 8.49
CA PHE A 93 -2.62 -7.83 9.69
C PHE A 93 -3.26 -9.14 10.15
N GLU A 94 -3.66 -10.03 9.23
CA GLU A 94 -4.13 -11.38 9.57
C GLU A 94 -3.03 -12.20 10.27
N ARG A 95 -1.81 -12.20 9.72
CA ARG A 95 -0.64 -12.86 10.34
C ARG A 95 -0.32 -12.28 11.70
N ARG A 96 -0.33 -10.95 11.83
CA ARG A 96 0.00 -10.27 13.09
C ARG A 96 -1.06 -10.46 14.17
N ALA A 97 -2.34 -10.49 13.80
CA ALA A 97 -3.43 -10.59 14.77
C ALA A 97 -3.73 -12.05 15.17
N LEU A 98 -3.70 -12.97 14.21
CA LEU A 98 -4.19 -14.34 14.40
C LEU A 98 -3.11 -15.41 14.22
N GLY A 99 -1.94 -15.06 13.70
CA GLY A 99 -0.92 -16.05 13.30
C GLY A 99 -1.32 -16.88 12.08
N VAL A 100 -2.34 -16.44 11.34
CA VAL A 100 -2.87 -17.12 10.14
C VAL A 100 -2.46 -16.35 8.90
N HIS A 101 -2.07 -17.07 7.86
CA HIS A 101 -1.91 -16.50 6.52
C HIS A 101 -3.14 -16.84 5.69
N ILE A 102 -3.84 -15.81 5.25
CA ILE A 102 -4.72 -15.90 4.08
C ILE A 102 -3.91 -15.46 2.87
N ASP A 103 -4.06 -16.18 1.76
CA ASP A 103 -3.63 -15.72 0.43
C ASP A 103 -4.85 -15.04 -0.19
N ALA A 104 -4.85 -13.71 -0.28
CA ALA A 104 -6.03 -12.92 -0.61
C ALA A 104 -6.02 -12.43 -2.07
N SER A 105 -7.17 -12.48 -2.73
CA SER A 105 -7.26 -12.29 -4.18
C SER A 105 -6.90 -10.88 -4.64
N ARG A 106 -5.70 -10.74 -5.20
CA ARG A 106 -5.22 -9.48 -5.78
C ARG A 106 -6.04 -9.05 -6.99
N LEU A 107 -6.46 -10.02 -7.80
CA LEU A 107 -7.24 -9.76 -9.01
C LEU A 107 -8.66 -9.28 -8.66
N PHE A 108 -9.26 -9.82 -7.60
CA PHE A 108 -10.56 -9.37 -7.11
C PHE A 108 -10.46 -7.92 -6.66
N LEU A 109 -9.49 -7.62 -5.77
CA LEU A 109 -9.28 -6.27 -5.27
C LEU A 109 -9.02 -5.29 -6.41
N TYR A 110 -8.23 -5.67 -7.41
CA TYR A 110 -7.96 -4.83 -8.57
C TYR A 110 -9.21 -4.54 -9.40
N LYS A 111 -10.04 -5.56 -9.65
CA LYS A 111 -11.30 -5.41 -10.40
C LYS A 111 -12.31 -4.54 -9.66
N VAL A 112 -12.57 -4.80 -8.38
CA VAL A 112 -13.55 -4.02 -7.60
C VAL A 112 -13.09 -2.57 -7.41
N THR A 113 -11.78 -2.33 -7.35
CA THR A 113 -11.21 -0.98 -7.31
C THR A 113 -11.51 -0.20 -8.60
N ARG A 114 -11.30 -0.82 -9.76
CA ARG A 114 -11.61 -0.19 -11.06
C ARG A 114 -13.12 -0.01 -11.27
N ASN A 115 -13.95 -0.94 -10.79
CA ASN A 115 -15.41 -0.77 -10.75
C ASN A 115 -15.80 0.48 -9.92
N LEU A 116 -15.18 0.69 -8.74
CA LEU A 116 -15.40 1.88 -7.91
C LEU A 116 -14.95 3.18 -8.61
N MET A 117 -13.89 3.09 -9.40
CA MET A 117 -13.39 4.18 -10.25
C MET A 117 -14.22 4.38 -11.52
N LYS A 118 -15.13 3.46 -11.85
CA LYS A 118 -15.91 3.42 -13.11
C LYS A 118 -15.03 3.33 -14.36
N GLU A 119 -13.97 2.53 -14.27
CA GLU A 119 -13.01 2.34 -15.37
C GLU A 119 -13.01 0.90 -15.87
N THR A 120 -12.76 0.72 -17.18
CA THR A 120 -12.60 -0.56 -17.86
C THR A 120 -11.19 -0.66 -18.44
N GLY A 121 -10.65 -1.87 -18.59
CA GLY A 121 -9.27 -2.06 -19.05
C GLY A 121 -8.21 -1.79 -17.98
N ASP A 122 -6.96 -2.04 -18.31
CA ASP A 122 -5.83 -2.03 -17.38
C ASP A 122 -5.31 -0.59 -17.18
N THR A 123 -6.03 0.16 -16.35
CA THR A 123 -5.84 1.61 -16.15
C THR A 123 -5.04 1.95 -14.89
N GLY A 124 -4.53 0.94 -14.19
CA GLY A 124 -4.02 1.14 -12.84
C GLY A 124 -5.12 1.52 -11.84
N ALA A 125 -4.72 2.09 -10.70
CA ALA A 125 -5.65 2.56 -9.68
C ALA A 125 -5.04 3.60 -8.72
N TYR A 126 -5.94 4.28 -8.01
CA TYR A 126 -5.65 5.15 -6.87
C TYR A 126 -5.52 4.32 -5.58
N LEU A 127 -4.63 4.71 -4.67
CA LEU A 127 -4.51 4.04 -3.36
C LEU A 127 -5.78 4.23 -2.56
N ARG A 128 -6.34 5.45 -2.56
CA ARG A 128 -7.62 5.73 -1.89
C ARG A 128 -8.73 4.83 -2.39
N SER A 129 -8.86 4.65 -3.70
CA SER A 129 -9.90 3.78 -4.27
C SER A 129 -9.67 2.33 -3.90
N THR A 130 -8.41 1.87 -3.85
CA THR A 130 -8.07 0.51 -3.43
C THR A 130 -8.45 0.26 -1.97
N MET A 131 -8.09 1.16 -1.06
CA MET A 131 -8.47 1.09 0.35
C MET A 131 -9.98 1.24 0.55
N GLY A 132 -10.62 2.10 -0.25
CA GLY A 132 -12.07 2.25 -0.28
C GLY A 132 -12.78 0.96 -0.72
N ALA A 133 -12.25 0.26 -1.71
CA ALA A 133 -12.77 -1.04 -2.15
C ALA A 133 -12.60 -2.12 -1.06
N LEU A 134 -11.47 -2.17 -0.36
CA LEU A 134 -11.30 -3.05 0.81
C LEU A 134 -12.31 -2.76 1.93
N VAL A 135 -12.60 -1.48 2.18
CA VAL A 135 -13.66 -1.13 3.14
C VAL A 135 -15.03 -1.57 2.61
N LEU A 136 -15.36 -1.27 1.36
CA LEU A 136 -16.71 -1.48 0.82
C LEU A 136 -17.04 -2.95 0.54
N PHE A 137 -16.10 -3.70 -0.03
CA PHE A 137 -16.31 -5.06 -0.53
C PHE A 137 -15.53 -6.10 0.28
N GLY A 138 -14.41 -5.71 0.87
CA GLY A 138 -13.46 -6.64 1.47
C GLY A 138 -12.67 -7.39 0.39
N ILE A 139 -12.21 -8.59 0.69
CA ILE A 139 -11.38 -9.38 -0.22
C ILE A 139 -11.56 -10.88 0.04
N PRO A 140 -11.83 -11.73 -0.97
CA PRO A 140 -11.89 -13.17 -0.78
C PRO A 140 -10.49 -13.80 -0.85
N PRO A 141 -10.30 -15.03 -0.38
CA PRO A 141 -9.09 -15.79 -0.65
C PRO A 141 -8.84 -15.97 -2.16
N GLU A 142 -7.57 -15.97 -2.58
CA GLU A 142 -7.14 -16.03 -3.98
C GLU A 142 -7.55 -17.35 -4.66
N GLU A 143 -7.70 -18.45 -3.91
CA GLU A 143 -8.21 -19.72 -4.45
C GLU A 143 -9.61 -19.61 -5.10
N TYR A 144 -10.43 -18.65 -4.65
CA TYR A 144 -11.78 -18.42 -5.18
C TYR A 144 -11.82 -17.44 -6.35
N TRP A 145 -10.80 -16.57 -6.46
CA TRP A 145 -10.61 -15.70 -7.61
C TRP A 145 -9.11 -15.59 -7.95
N PRO A 146 -8.57 -16.59 -8.68
CA PRO A 146 -7.13 -16.72 -8.87
C PRO A 146 -6.51 -15.57 -9.67
N TYR A 147 -5.21 -15.33 -9.46
CA TYR A 147 -4.46 -14.33 -10.19
C TYR A 147 -4.16 -14.73 -11.64
N LYS A 148 -5.19 -14.70 -12.48
CA LYS A 148 -5.10 -14.89 -13.93
C LYS A 148 -5.15 -13.54 -14.59
N THR A 149 -4.00 -12.99 -14.96
CA THR A 149 -3.88 -11.63 -15.51
C THR A 149 -4.80 -11.35 -16.71
N LYS A 150 -5.09 -12.35 -17.53
CA LYS A 150 -6.04 -12.23 -18.66
C LYS A 150 -7.50 -11.98 -18.24
N ASP A 151 -7.87 -12.40 -17.04
CA ASP A 151 -9.22 -12.29 -16.50
C ASP A 151 -9.41 -11.00 -15.69
N PHE A 152 -8.43 -10.08 -15.70
CA PHE A 152 -8.44 -8.89 -14.87
C PHE A 152 -9.71 -8.05 -15.05
N ASP A 153 -10.28 -7.97 -16.25
CA ASP A 153 -11.49 -7.19 -16.51
C ASP A 153 -12.79 -8.00 -16.40
N VAL A 154 -12.69 -9.31 -16.17
CA VAL A 154 -13.83 -10.19 -15.93
C VAL A 154 -14.42 -9.88 -14.55
N GLU A 155 -15.74 -9.86 -14.49
CA GLU A 155 -16.47 -9.63 -13.25
C GLU A 155 -16.44 -10.89 -12.37
N PRO A 156 -16.01 -10.80 -11.09
CA PRO A 156 -16.04 -11.94 -10.17
C PRO A 156 -17.47 -12.40 -9.92
N PRO A 157 -17.70 -13.71 -9.69
CA PRO A 157 -19.03 -14.21 -9.38
C PRO A 157 -19.53 -13.63 -8.05
N ALA A 158 -20.85 -13.55 -7.89
CA ALA A 158 -21.49 -13.04 -6.67
C ALA A 158 -21.02 -13.76 -5.38
N PHE A 159 -20.61 -15.02 -5.49
CA PHE A 159 -19.99 -15.78 -4.40
C PHE A 159 -18.74 -15.08 -3.85
N CYS A 160 -17.84 -14.57 -4.72
CA CYS A 160 -16.63 -13.88 -4.30
C CYS A 160 -16.97 -12.61 -3.51
N TYR A 161 -17.96 -11.85 -3.96
CA TYR A 161 -18.46 -10.67 -3.25
C TYR A 161 -19.07 -11.01 -1.89
N GLY A 162 -19.80 -12.12 -1.79
CA GLY A 162 -20.36 -12.61 -0.53
C GLY A 162 -19.27 -13.02 0.46
N PHE A 163 -18.26 -13.78 0.00
CA PHE A 163 -17.14 -14.20 0.85
C PHE A 163 -16.31 -12.99 1.30
N ALA A 164 -15.99 -12.08 0.38
CA ALA A 164 -15.12 -10.93 0.61
C ALA A 164 -15.53 -10.09 1.84
N GLN A 165 -16.83 -10.05 2.17
CA GLN A 165 -17.36 -9.33 3.33
C GLN A 165 -16.74 -9.77 4.67
N ASN A 166 -16.27 -11.01 4.77
CA ASN A 166 -15.60 -11.54 5.97
C ASN A 166 -14.23 -10.90 6.23
N TYR A 167 -13.63 -10.27 5.21
CA TYR A 167 -12.30 -9.64 5.27
C TYR A 167 -12.37 -8.15 4.92
N GLN A 168 -13.44 -7.47 5.34
CA GLN A 168 -13.57 -6.03 5.17
C GLN A 168 -12.60 -5.27 6.08
N ALA A 169 -11.89 -4.31 5.50
CA ALA A 169 -11.19 -3.32 6.29
C ALA A 169 -12.22 -2.48 7.07
N ILE A 170 -11.96 -2.26 8.36
CA ILE A 170 -12.85 -1.45 9.21
C ILE A 170 -12.80 0.02 8.76
N LYS A 171 -11.57 0.55 8.57
CA LYS A 171 -11.31 1.93 8.22
C LYS A 171 -9.88 2.09 7.72
N TYR A 172 -9.63 3.12 6.91
CA TYR A 172 -8.29 3.56 6.50
C TYR A 172 -8.10 5.04 6.81
N TYR A 173 -6.84 5.46 6.93
CA TYR A 173 -6.42 6.82 7.24
C TYR A 173 -5.17 7.20 6.43
N ARG A 174 -4.93 8.51 6.28
CA ARG A 174 -3.75 9.06 5.61
C ARG A 174 -2.72 9.55 6.62
N LEU A 175 -1.45 9.36 6.25
CA LEU A 175 -0.30 9.91 6.98
C LEU A 175 0.14 11.28 6.45
N ASP A 176 -0.33 11.63 5.25
CA ASP A 176 0.03 12.78 4.42
C ASP A 176 -1.16 13.74 4.16
N PRO A 177 -2.01 14.12 5.14
CA PRO A 177 -3.06 15.10 4.90
C PRO A 177 -2.49 16.43 4.37
N PRO A 178 -3.29 17.21 3.60
CA PRO A 178 -2.83 18.47 3.01
C PRO A 178 -2.13 19.38 4.02
N GLY A 179 -0.98 19.94 3.61
CA GLY A 179 -0.15 20.79 4.49
C GLY A 179 0.90 20.02 5.32
N THR A 180 0.94 18.69 5.25
CA THR A 180 1.98 17.90 5.93
C THR A 180 3.34 18.09 5.23
N SER A 181 4.36 18.53 5.97
CA SER A 181 5.72 18.64 5.43
C SER A 181 6.39 17.26 5.28
N PRO A 182 7.36 17.10 4.37
CA PRO A 182 8.07 15.83 4.20
C PRO A 182 8.72 15.30 5.49
N ALA A 183 9.26 16.19 6.33
CA ALA A 183 9.87 15.81 7.60
C ALA A 183 8.83 15.25 8.60
N VAL A 184 7.65 15.87 8.67
CA VAL A 184 6.54 15.39 9.50
C VAL A 184 6.02 14.05 8.97
N LEU A 185 5.84 13.92 7.65
CA LEU A 185 5.39 12.68 7.02
C LEU A 185 6.37 11.52 7.30
N LEU A 186 7.68 11.75 7.12
CA LEU A 186 8.70 10.74 7.41
C LEU A 186 8.66 10.30 8.88
N ASN A 187 8.51 11.24 9.81
CA ASN A 187 8.38 10.91 11.23
C ASN A 187 7.09 10.09 11.50
N ARG A 188 5.96 10.48 10.92
CA ARG A 188 4.70 9.72 11.04
C ARG A 188 4.83 8.28 10.51
N ILE A 189 5.46 8.09 9.35
CA ILE A 189 5.72 6.75 8.78
C ILE A 189 6.59 5.93 9.73
N LYS A 190 7.72 6.46 10.20
CA LYS A 190 8.61 5.75 11.12
C LYS A 190 7.95 5.44 12.47
N SER A 191 7.12 6.34 12.98
CA SER A 191 6.37 6.14 14.22
C SER A 191 5.35 5.01 14.07
N ASN A 192 4.60 4.99 12.96
CA ASN A 192 3.66 3.91 12.65
C ASN A 192 4.39 2.57 12.54
N LEU A 193 5.49 2.51 11.80
CA LEU A 193 6.32 1.31 11.67
C LEU A 193 6.88 0.84 13.03
N ALA A 194 7.33 1.76 13.88
CA ALA A 194 7.79 1.43 15.24
C ALA A 194 6.68 0.80 16.09
N ALA A 195 5.42 1.23 15.89
CA ALA A 195 4.23 0.63 16.51
C ALA A 195 3.70 -0.63 15.77
N GLY A 196 4.39 -1.08 14.72
CA GLY A 196 4.03 -2.25 13.91
C GLY A 196 2.89 -2.01 12.92
N LEU A 197 2.62 -0.76 12.56
CA LEU A 197 1.65 -0.39 11.54
C LEU A 197 2.38 -0.10 10.22
N PRO A 198 2.40 -1.05 9.25
CA PRO A 198 2.88 -0.77 7.91
C PRO A 198 1.91 0.13 7.15
N SER A 199 2.39 0.75 6.08
CA SER A 199 1.58 1.62 5.24
C SER A 199 1.92 1.40 3.77
N MET A 200 0.90 1.26 2.93
CA MET A 200 1.10 1.33 1.49
C MET A 200 1.29 2.78 1.05
N PHE A 201 2.13 2.99 0.05
CA PHE A 201 2.36 4.29 -0.55
C PHE A 201 2.71 4.12 -2.04
N GLY A 202 2.57 5.21 -2.77
CA GLY A 202 2.91 5.26 -4.18
C GLY A 202 4.03 6.25 -4.43
N PHE A 203 4.86 5.97 -5.41
CA PHE A 203 6.00 6.80 -5.78
C PHE A 203 6.23 6.78 -7.29
N THR A 204 6.80 7.87 -7.78
CA THR A 204 7.24 7.98 -9.18
C THR A 204 8.49 7.13 -9.37
N VAL A 205 8.45 6.26 -10.37
CA VAL A 205 9.59 5.40 -10.74
C VAL A 205 10.40 6.09 -11.82
N TYR A 206 11.71 6.16 -11.61
CA TYR A 206 12.68 6.74 -12.56
C TYR A 206 13.56 5.66 -13.16
N THR A 207 14.30 6.00 -14.22
CA THR A 207 15.24 5.11 -14.92
C THR A 207 16.26 4.40 -14.02
N SER A 208 16.68 5.02 -12.92
CA SER A 208 17.56 4.44 -11.89
C SER A 208 17.02 3.18 -11.23
N ILE A 209 15.71 2.88 -11.35
CA ILE A 209 15.10 1.64 -10.85
C ILE A 209 15.81 0.39 -11.37
N GLY A 210 16.39 0.45 -12.59
CA GLY A 210 17.13 -0.67 -13.16
C GLY A 210 18.33 -1.10 -12.31
N GLN A 211 18.95 -0.18 -11.56
CA GLN A 211 20.06 -0.51 -10.65
C GLN A 211 19.63 -1.46 -9.51
N ALA A 212 18.34 -1.49 -9.18
CA ALA A 212 17.80 -2.36 -8.15
C ALA A 212 17.96 -3.86 -8.49
N ASP A 213 18.04 -4.21 -9.79
CA ASP A 213 18.21 -5.59 -10.26
C ASP A 213 19.55 -6.18 -9.80
N ASP A 214 20.61 -5.36 -9.83
CA ASP A 214 21.98 -5.81 -9.54
C ASP A 214 22.45 -5.46 -8.12
N ASN A 215 21.78 -4.54 -7.44
CA ASN A 215 22.21 -4.03 -6.13
C ASN A 215 21.42 -4.62 -4.93
N GLY A 216 20.62 -5.65 -5.19
CA GLY A 216 19.81 -6.35 -4.18
C GLY A 216 18.55 -5.57 -3.77
N GLY A 217 17.84 -4.99 -4.73
CA GLY A 217 16.54 -4.33 -4.52
C GLY A 217 16.62 -2.91 -3.93
N LYS A 218 17.81 -2.31 -3.86
CA LYS A 218 17.99 -0.96 -3.31
C LYS A 218 17.68 0.08 -4.38
N ILE A 219 16.47 0.61 -4.35
CA ILE A 219 16.01 1.64 -5.29
C ILE A 219 16.76 2.96 -5.02
N PRO A 220 17.58 3.48 -5.96
CA PRO A 220 18.28 4.74 -5.77
C PRO A 220 17.31 5.93 -5.79
N TYR A 221 17.67 7.00 -5.07
CA TYR A 221 16.96 8.27 -5.19
C TYR A 221 17.30 8.91 -6.55
N PRO A 222 16.31 9.45 -7.30
CA PRO A 222 16.55 9.96 -8.63
C PRO A 222 17.46 11.21 -8.63
N THR A 223 18.31 11.33 -9.64
CA THR A 223 19.13 12.53 -9.91
C THR A 223 18.52 13.40 -11.00
N ALA A 224 19.02 14.63 -11.14
CA ALA A 224 18.59 15.53 -12.21
C ALA A 224 18.80 14.90 -13.60
N GLY A 225 17.84 15.11 -14.51
CA GLY A 225 17.88 14.60 -15.89
C GLY A 225 17.36 13.17 -16.07
N GLU A 226 17.03 12.44 -15.00
CA GLU A 226 16.41 11.12 -15.12
C GLU A 226 14.99 11.18 -15.70
N ARG A 227 14.64 10.15 -16.47
CA ARG A 227 13.30 10.01 -17.07
C ARG A 227 12.37 9.26 -16.12
N ILE A 228 11.11 9.71 -16.09
CA ILE A 228 10.01 9.00 -15.43
C ILE A 228 9.63 7.77 -16.28
N GLU A 229 9.66 6.60 -15.65
CA GLU A 229 9.21 5.32 -16.24
C GLU A 229 7.74 5.01 -15.91
N GLY A 230 7.23 5.53 -14.78
CA GLY A 230 5.83 5.38 -14.40
C GLY A 230 5.57 5.63 -12.92
N GLY A 231 4.47 5.10 -12.40
CA GLY A 231 4.08 5.19 -11.00
C GLY A 231 3.81 3.83 -10.40
N HIS A 232 4.45 3.51 -9.27
CA HIS A 232 4.33 2.22 -8.61
C HIS A 232 3.91 2.36 -7.14
N ALA A 233 3.27 1.33 -6.60
CA ALA A 233 2.81 1.29 -5.22
C ALA A 233 3.36 0.06 -4.50
N ILE A 234 3.86 0.26 -3.29
CA ILE A 234 4.44 -0.78 -2.43
C ILE A 234 4.03 -0.56 -0.97
N VAL A 235 4.44 -1.47 -0.09
CA VAL A 235 4.23 -1.36 1.36
C VAL A 235 5.54 -1.04 2.06
N ALA A 236 5.54 0.02 2.88
CA ALA A 236 6.61 0.26 3.84
C ALA A 236 6.43 -0.70 5.02
N VAL A 237 7.43 -1.55 5.26
CA VAL A 237 7.43 -2.56 6.33
C VAL A 237 8.63 -2.44 7.26
N GLY A 238 9.41 -1.37 7.13
CA GLY A 238 10.60 -1.14 7.93
C GLY A 238 11.38 0.09 7.49
N TYR A 239 12.44 0.39 8.22
CA TYR A 239 13.40 1.44 7.88
C TYR A 239 14.76 1.18 8.54
N ASP A 240 15.80 1.79 7.99
CA ASP A 240 17.15 1.81 8.56
C ASP A 240 17.78 3.19 8.30
N ASP A 241 18.00 3.96 9.36
CA ASP A 241 18.51 5.33 9.28
C ASP A 241 19.99 5.40 8.89
N LYS A 242 20.69 4.26 8.91
CA LYS A 242 22.09 4.16 8.50
C LYS A 242 22.25 3.68 7.06
N LEU A 243 21.18 3.16 6.45
CA LEU A 243 21.23 2.66 5.07
C LEU A 243 21.44 3.82 4.09
N LYS A 244 22.50 3.69 3.28
CA LYS A 244 22.79 4.62 2.19
C LYS A 244 22.72 3.86 0.87
N ILE A 245 22.00 4.42 -0.09
CA ILE A 245 21.86 3.88 -1.44
C ILE A 245 22.50 4.90 -2.38
N ASN A 246 23.47 4.46 -3.18
CA ASN A 246 24.12 5.31 -4.16
C ASN A 246 23.39 5.21 -5.50
N ASN A 247 23.21 6.34 -6.18
CA ASN A 247 22.76 6.37 -7.56
C ASN A 247 24.00 6.52 -8.47
N THR A 248 24.23 5.55 -9.35
CA THR A 248 25.42 5.56 -10.23
C THR A 248 25.19 6.31 -11.54
N ILE A 249 23.97 6.81 -11.80
CA ILE A 249 23.69 7.64 -12.98
C ILE A 249 24.30 9.02 -12.74
N PHE A 250 25.29 9.36 -13.55
CA PHE A 250 25.87 10.69 -13.61
C PHE A 250 25.51 11.30 -14.98
N ILE A 251 24.52 12.18 -14.99
CA ILE A 251 24.25 13.00 -16.18
C ILE A 251 25.08 14.26 -15.99
N GLY A 252 26.28 14.27 -16.59
CA GLY A 252 27.11 15.47 -16.67
C GLY A 252 26.28 16.60 -17.26
N ILE A 253 26.21 17.72 -16.55
CA ILE A 253 25.65 18.97 -17.07
C ILE A 253 26.73 19.63 -17.94
#